data_AF-A0A2R6DNL8-F1
#
_entry.id   AF-A0A2R6DNL8-F1
#
_cell.length_a   1.000
_cell.length_b   1.000
_cell.length_c   1.000
_cell.angle_alpha   90.00
_cell.angle_beta   90.00
_cell.angle_gamma   90.00
#
_symmetry.space_group_name_H-M   'P 1'
#
loop_
_entity.id
_entity.type
_entity.pdbx_description
1 polymer ?
#
loop_
_entity_poly.entity_id
_entity_poly.type
_entity_poly.pdbx_seq_one_letter_code
_entity_poly.pdbx_strand_id
1 'polypeptide(L)'
;MTQWVEEPAGGRDRGLTALGRAWLEVLVRPRRFFRAGVAPGDQAPGLVFAVGVVCVEEATRLALVPGTPVVAGRPLSTRALVLALAVVLVAPLVLHLVAAIQTLLLIPFVSDRAGISETVQVIAYASAPCVLAGVPIPALRVLCGLYGATLLVVGLAVVHEISLPRAALLGALPAALVFGYGFRGFAAAAELLDGADILTVSVGT
;
A
#
# COMPACT_ATOMS: atom_id res chain seq x y z
N MET A 1 -0.35 1.76 -31.72
CA MET A 1 0.76 2.73 -31.64
C MET A 1 1.29 2.67 -30.21
N THR A 2 2.46 2.10 -29.97
CA THR A 2 3.06 2.07 -28.62
C THR A 2 3.72 3.41 -28.40
N GLN A 3 3.08 4.26 -27.59
CA GLN A 3 3.61 5.58 -27.28
C GLN A 3 4.80 5.40 -26.32
N TRP A 4 6.03 5.51 -26.85
CA TRP A 4 7.24 5.57 -26.05
C TRP A 4 7.30 6.94 -25.38
N VAL A 5 7.32 6.97 -24.06
CA VAL A 5 7.36 8.21 -23.29
C VAL A 5 8.82 8.63 -23.09
N GLU A 6 9.23 9.71 -23.76
CA GLU A 6 10.52 10.38 -23.60
C GLU A 6 10.67 11.06 -22.22
N GLU A 7 11.90 11.39 -21.86
CA GLU A 7 12.44 11.58 -20.50
C GLU A 7 11.59 12.35 -19.49
N PRO A 8 11.52 11.88 -18.22
CA PRO A 8 10.56 12.43 -17.28
C PRO A 8 11.12 13.14 -16.06
N ALA A 9 10.53 14.28 -15.71
CA ALA A 9 10.88 15.03 -14.51
C ALA A 9 9.92 14.73 -13.35
N GLY A 10 10.47 14.28 -12.21
CA GLY A 10 9.73 14.01 -10.96
C GLY A 10 9.09 12.62 -10.92
N GLY A 11 9.54 11.76 -9.98
CA GLY A 11 8.97 10.44 -9.71
C GLY A 11 9.21 9.33 -10.75
N ARG A 12 9.56 9.68 -11.99
CA ARG A 12 9.84 8.72 -13.07
C ARG A 12 11.33 8.40 -13.29
N ASP A 13 12.23 9.05 -12.55
CA ASP A 13 13.61 8.57 -12.46
C ASP A 13 13.58 7.09 -12.03
N ARG A 14 14.51 6.28 -12.55
CA ARG A 14 14.61 4.86 -12.17
C ARG A 14 15.71 4.66 -11.13
N GLY A 15 15.61 3.54 -10.43
CA GLY A 15 16.60 3.12 -9.43
C GLY A 15 16.30 3.59 -8.01
N LEU A 16 17.20 3.25 -7.09
CA LEU A 16 16.97 3.36 -5.65
C LEU A 16 16.78 4.81 -5.18
N THR A 17 17.56 5.76 -5.74
CA THR A 17 17.44 7.18 -5.40
C THR A 17 16.06 7.73 -5.75
N ALA A 18 15.52 7.31 -6.89
CA ALA A 18 14.20 7.74 -7.33
C ALA A 18 13.08 7.15 -6.46
N LEU A 19 13.20 5.87 -6.10
CA LEU A 19 12.29 5.22 -5.15
C LEU A 19 12.27 5.96 -3.80
N GLY A 20 13.45 6.30 -3.27
CA GLY A 20 13.56 7.06 -2.03
C GLY A 20 12.92 8.45 -2.11
N ARG A 21 13.13 9.18 -3.22
CA ARG A 21 12.49 10.47 -3.47
C ARG A 21 10.98 10.35 -3.59
N ALA A 22 10.49 9.36 -4.35
CA ALA A 22 9.07 9.09 -4.51
C ALA A 22 8.41 8.75 -3.17
N TRP A 23 9.08 7.92 -2.36
CA TRP A 23 8.61 7.56 -1.01
C TRP A 23 8.50 8.78 -0.11
N LEU A 24 9.51 9.65 -0.10
CA LEU A 24 9.47 10.87 0.71
C LEU A 24 8.40 11.86 0.21
N GLU A 25 8.28 12.03 -1.10
CA GLU A 25 7.36 13.01 -1.68
C GLU A 25 5.89 12.58 -1.58
N VAL A 26 5.56 11.30 -1.76
CA VAL A 26 4.19 10.83 -1.57
C VAL A 26 3.73 10.99 -0.13
N LEU A 27 4.63 10.83 0.84
CA LEU A 27 4.32 11.08 2.25
C LEU A 27 4.10 12.59 2.48
N VAL A 28 5.08 13.41 2.14
CA VAL A 28 5.08 14.83 2.59
C VAL A 28 4.25 15.74 1.68
N ARG A 29 4.14 15.44 0.39
CA ARG A 29 3.47 16.29 -0.62
C ARG A 29 2.58 15.46 -1.57
N PRO A 30 1.62 14.66 -1.05
CA PRO A 30 0.89 13.67 -1.84
C PRO A 30 0.17 14.23 -3.07
N ARG A 31 -0.50 15.38 -2.95
CA ARG A 31 -1.23 15.97 -4.09
C ARG A 31 -0.31 16.36 -5.24
N ARG A 32 0.89 16.88 -4.91
CA ARG A 32 1.91 17.22 -5.91
C ARG A 32 2.47 15.96 -6.54
N PHE A 33 2.77 14.96 -5.71
CA PHE A 33 3.28 13.67 -6.16
C PHE A 33 2.30 13.00 -7.12
N PHE A 34 1.03 12.79 -6.73
CA PHE A 34 0.07 12.09 -7.58
C PHE A 34 -0.26 12.81 -8.89
N ARG A 35 -0.11 14.14 -8.95
CA ARG A 35 -0.30 14.91 -10.18
C ARG A 35 0.85 14.73 -11.18
N ALA A 36 2.07 14.54 -10.70
CA ALA A 36 3.27 14.52 -11.54
C ALA A 36 3.89 13.12 -11.71
N GLY A 37 3.78 12.27 -10.68
CA GLY A 37 4.43 10.97 -10.59
C GLY A 37 3.57 9.78 -11.06
N VAL A 38 2.34 10.03 -11.49
CA VAL A 38 1.46 9.00 -12.09
C VAL A 38 1.34 9.26 -13.59
N ALA A 39 1.65 8.25 -14.39
CA ALA A 39 1.66 8.36 -15.85
C ALA A 39 0.81 7.26 -16.52
N PRO A 40 0.03 7.57 -17.56
CA PRO A 40 -0.68 6.57 -18.35
C PRO A 40 0.28 5.57 -19.00
N GLY A 41 -0.07 4.28 -18.97
CA GLY A 41 0.67 3.21 -19.62
C GLY A 41 1.97 2.75 -18.94
N ASP A 42 2.39 3.33 -17.81
CA ASP A 42 3.66 3.01 -17.14
C ASP A 42 3.47 2.49 -15.70
N GLN A 43 3.13 1.20 -15.57
CA GLN A 43 2.89 0.56 -14.27
C GLN A 43 4.16 0.12 -13.54
N ALA A 44 5.30 0.01 -14.25
CA ALA A 44 6.51 -0.59 -13.70
C ALA A 44 7.07 0.14 -12.47
N PRO A 45 7.16 1.50 -12.44
CA PRO A 45 7.60 2.22 -11.25
C PRO A 45 6.71 1.96 -10.03
N GLY A 46 5.37 1.99 -10.22
CA GLY A 46 4.42 1.69 -9.15
C GLY A 46 4.58 0.25 -8.64
N LEU A 47 4.70 -0.72 -9.53
CA LEU A 47 4.91 -2.13 -9.14
C LEU A 47 6.20 -2.29 -8.31
N VAL A 48 7.33 -1.75 -8.78
CA VAL A 48 8.61 -1.82 -8.05
C VAL A 48 8.50 -1.13 -6.70
N PHE A 49 7.81 0.00 -6.62
CA PHE A 49 7.57 0.71 -5.36
C PHE A 49 6.80 -0.15 -4.36
N ALA A 50 5.64 -0.69 -4.76
CA ALA A 50 4.81 -1.53 -3.90
C ALA A 50 5.56 -2.80 -3.44
N VAL A 51 6.29 -3.43 -4.36
CA VAL A 51 7.14 -4.60 -4.04
C VAL A 51 8.24 -4.22 -3.05
N GLY A 52 8.85 -3.04 -3.19
CA GLY A 52 9.83 -2.52 -2.24
C GLY A 52 9.24 -2.30 -0.85
N VAL A 53 8.04 -1.71 -0.77
CA VAL A 53 7.29 -1.54 0.49
C VAL A 53 7.06 -2.89 1.16
N VAL A 54 6.49 -3.87 0.43
CA VAL A 54 6.20 -5.21 0.97
C VAL A 54 7.49 -5.94 1.36
N CYS A 55 8.56 -5.80 0.58
CA CYS A 55 9.85 -6.40 0.91
C CYS A 55 10.37 -5.93 2.27
N VAL A 56 10.39 -4.61 2.51
CA VAL A 56 10.87 -4.05 3.78
C VAL A 56 9.94 -4.42 4.93
N GLU A 57 8.63 -4.33 4.70
CA GLU A 57 7.60 -4.64 5.69
C GLU A 57 7.69 -6.12 6.14
N GLU A 58 7.65 -7.06 5.20
CA GLU A 58 7.70 -8.49 5.50
C GLU A 58 9.07 -8.94 6.03
N ALA A 59 10.18 -8.37 5.54
CA ALA A 59 11.50 -8.66 6.09
C ALA A 59 11.59 -8.22 7.56
N THR A 60 11.07 -7.04 7.89
CA THR A 60 11.01 -6.53 9.26
C THR A 60 10.14 -7.44 10.14
N ARG A 61 8.97 -7.83 9.65
CA ARG A 61 8.06 -8.74 10.37
C ARG A 61 8.70 -10.10 10.64
N LEU A 62 9.30 -10.73 9.63
CA LEU A 62 9.93 -12.04 9.75
C LEU A 62 11.18 -12.03 10.66
N ALA A 63 11.81 -10.85 10.81
CA ALA A 63 12.93 -10.67 11.73
C ALA A 63 12.47 -10.50 13.18
N LEU A 64 11.37 -9.78 13.43
CA LEU A 64 10.95 -9.36 14.76
C LEU A 64 9.84 -10.22 15.37
N VAL A 65 9.02 -10.87 14.55
CA VAL A 65 7.85 -11.64 15.00
C VAL A 65 8.17 -13.15 14.97
N PRO A 66 8.22 -13.82 16.13
CA PRO A 66 8.38 -15.27 16.17
C PRO A 66 7.11 -15.99 15.67
N GLY A 67 7.23 -17.29 15.37
CA GLY A 67 6.07 -18.13 15.06
C GLY A 67 5.83 -18.43 13.58
N THR A 68 6.74 -18.05 12.67
CA THR A 68 6.71 -18.61 11.31
C THR A 68 6.94 -20.13 11.38
N PRO A 69 6.00 -20.98 10.92
CA PRO A 69 6.17 -22.43 10.98
C PRO A 69 7.41 -22.85 10.17
N VAL A 70 8.33 -23.58 10.79
CA VAL A 70 9.60 -23.99 10.16
C VAL A 70 9.39 -25.26 9.33
N VAL A 71 9.77 -25.22 8.05
CA VAL A 71 9.71 -26.38 7.16
C VAL A 71 11.04 -27.13 7.19
N ALA A 72 10.98 -28.45 7.37
CA ALA A 72 12.14 -29.35 7.36
C ALA A 72 13.31 -28.92 8.29
N GLY A 73 12.99 -28.24 9.41
CA GLY A 73 14.01 -27.76 10.37
C GLY A 73 14.92 -26.65 9.84
N ARG A 74 14.55 -25.95 8.74
CA ARG A 74 15.38 -24.93 8.09
C ARG A 74 14.80 -23.51 8.22
N PRO A 75 14.96 -22.84 9.38
CA PRO A 75 14.27 -21.59 9.67
C PRO A 75 14.63 -20.45 8.70
N LEU A 76 15.90 -20.30 8.33
CA LEU A 76 16.34 -19.26 7.41
C LEU A 76 15.77 -19.46 6.00
N SER A 77 15.83 -20.68 5.48
CA SER A 77 15.28 -21.01 4.17
C SER A 77 13.76 -20.83 4.13
N THR A 78 13.06 -21.18 5.20
CA THR A 78 11.61 -20.93 5.30
C THR A 78 11.29 -19.43 5.26
N ARG A 79 11.99 -18.60 6.03
CA ARG A 79 11.78 -17.15 6.02
C ARG A 79 12.08 -16.55 4.64
N ALA A 80 13.17 -16.97 4.01
CA ALA A 80 13.53 -16.52 2.66
C ALA A 80 12.45 -16.92 1.63
N LEU A 81 11.90 -18.14 1.72
CA LEU A 81 10.81 -18.60 0.87
C LEU A 81 9.53 -17.77 1.08
N VAL A 82 9.14 -17.52 2.34
CA VAL A 82 7.96 -16.70 2.67
C VAL A 82 8.13 -15.28 2.13
N LEU A 83 9.30 -14.67 2.32
CA LEU A 83 9.60 -13.34 1.79
C LEU A 83 9.54 -13.33 0.25
N ALA A 84 10.15 -14.32 -0.41
CA ALA A 84 10.13 -14.43 -1.87
C ALA A 84 8.70 -14.60 -2.40
N LEU A 85 7.88 -15.43 -1.74
CA LEU A 85 6.47 -15.61 -2.10
C LEU A 85 5.68 -14.30 -1.95
N ALA A 86 5.89 -13.58 -0.84
CA ALA A 86 5.23 -12.30 -0.59
C ALA A 86 5.59 -11.26 -1.66
N VAL A 87 6.89 -11.11 -1.96
CA VAL A 87 7.44 -10.07 -2.83
C VAL A 87 7.22 -10.36 -4.31
N VAL A 88 7.44 -11.60 -4.75
CA VAL A 88 7.44 -11.97 -6.19
C VAL A 88 6.05 -12.36 -6.67
N LEU A 89 5.20 -12.92 -5.81
CA LEU A 89 3.88 -13.43 -6.21
C LEU A 89 2.74 -12.63 -5.58
N VAL A 90 2.67 -12.58 -4.26
CA VAL A 90 1.48 -12.05 -3.55
C VAL A 90 1.33 -10.55 -3.80
N ALA A 91 2.39 -9.75 -3.62
CA ALA A 91 2.32 -8.30 -3.79
C ALA A 91 1.91 -7.89 -5.22
N PRO A 92 2.52 -8.40 -6.30
CA PRO A 92 2.05 -8.10 -7.66
C PRO A 92 0.61 -8.55 -7.91
N LEU A 93 0.24 -9.77 -7.48
CA LEU A 93 -1.10 -10.31 -7.68
C LEU A 93 -2.17 -9.46 -6.98
N VAL A 94 -1.95 -9.15 -5.70
CA VAL A 94 -2.87 -8.33 -4.90
C VAL A 94 -2.97 -6.92 -5.48
N LEU A 95 -1.85 -6.31 -5.87
CA LEU A 95 -1.84 -4.97 -6.45
C LEU A 95 -2.73 -4.89 -7.70
N HIS A 96 -2.56 -5.84 -8.64
CA HIS A 96 -3.34 -5.84 -9.88
C HIS A 96 -4.81 -6.21 -9.65
N LEU A 97 -5.08 -7.17 -8.75
CA LEU A 97 -6.44 -7.53 -8.38
C LEU A 97 -7.20 -6.35 -7.77
N VAL A 98 -6.58 -5.66 -6.80
CA VAL A 98 -7.20 -4.50 -6.15
C VAL A 98 -7.36 -3.35 -7.13
N ALA A 99 -6.41 -3.12 -8.04
CA ALA A 99 -6.55 -2.11 -9.08
C ALA A 99 -7.69 -2.42 -10.06
N ALA A 100 -7.90 -3.70 -10.40
CA ALA A 100 -9.04 -4.13 -11.20
C ALA A 100 -10.36 -3.86 -10.46
N ILE A 101 -10.45 -4.23 -9.17
CA ILE A 101 -11.61 -3.93 -8.32
C ILE A 101 -11.87 -2.42 -8.25
N GLN A 102 -10.86 -1.62 -7.97
CA GLN A 102 -10.97 -0.16 -7.91
C GLN A 102 -11.46 0.43 -9.24
N THR A 103 -10.96 -0.10 -10.37
CA THR A 103 -11.41 0.31 -11.69
C THR A 103 -12.87 -0.02 -11.92
N LEU A 104 -13.32 -1.23 -11.56
CA LEU A 104 -14.73 -1.63 -11.65
C LEU A 104 -15.64 -0.74 -10.79
N LEU A 105 -15.18 -0.33 -9.62
CA LEU A 105 -15.89 0.61 -8.77
C LEU A 105 -15.96 2.02 -9.38
N LEU A 106 -14.95 2.46 -10.14
CA LEU A 106 -14.94 3.79 -10.77
C LEU A 106 -15.84 3.86 -12.02
N ILE A 107 -15.89 2.81 -12.83
CA ILE A 107 -16.61 2.78 -14.12
C ILE A 107 -18.04 3.36 -14.06
N PRO A 108 -18.94 2.93 -13.15
CA PRO A 108 -20.32 3.40 -13.15
C PRO A 108 -20.50 4.84 -12.62
N PHE A 109 -19.49 5.40 -11.94
CA PHE A 109 -19.62 6.69 -11.25
C PHE A 109 -18.70 7.80 -11.78
N VAL A 110 -17.73 7.46 -12.65
CA VAL A 110 -16.72 8.38 -13.17
C VAL A 110 -16.53 8.15 -14.67
N SER A 111 -17.20 8.98 -15.46
CA SER A 111 -17.24 8.88 -16.92
C SER A 111 -15.87 9.10 -17.56
N ASP A 112 -15.12 10.09 -17.06
CA ASP A 112 -13.80 10.50 -17.57
C ASP A 112 -12.68 10.16 -16.57
N ARG A 113 -12.64 8.89 -16.14
CA ARG A 113 -11.60 8.40 -15.22
C ARG A 113 -10.29 8.15 -15.97
N ALA A 114 -9.16 8.35 -15.30
CA ALA A 114 -7.86 7.84 -15.76
C ALA A 114 -7.83 6.30 -15.92
N GLY A 115 -6.81 5.81 -16.62
CA GLY A 115 -6.66 4.40 -16.97
C GLY A 115 -6.30 3.47 -15.81
N ILE A 116 -6.27 2.15 -16.13
CA ILE A 116 -5.93 1.09 -15.17
C ILE A 116 -4.47 1.22 -14.69
N SER A 117 -3.57 1.67 -15.57
CA SER A 117 -2.16 1.92 -15.23
C SER A 117 -1.99 2.93 -14.11
N GLU A 118 -2.81 3.97 -14.13
CA GLU A 118 -2.80 5.04 -13.16
C GLU A 118 -3.41 4.56 -11.83
N THR A 119 -4.49 3.77 -11.89
CA THR A 119 -5.07 3.12 -10.69
C THR A 119 -4.07 2.22 -9.97
N VAL A 120 -3.31 1.40 -10.71
CA VAL A 120 -2.25 0.55 -10.15
C VAL A 120 -1.20 1.41 -9.43
N GLN A 121 -0.74 2.49 -10.06
CA GLN A 121 0.24 3.40 -9.46
C GLN A 121 -0.29 4.09 -8.20
N VAL A 122 -1.55 4.55 -8.22
CA VAL A 122 -2.18 5.18 -7.05
C VAL A 122 -2.17 4.24 -5.84
N ILE A 123 -2.61 2.98 -6.03
CA ILE A 123 -2.63 1.98 -4.95
C ILE A 123 -1.21 1.66 -4.48
N ALA A 124 -0.28 1.49 -5.42
CA ALA A 124 1.11 1.22 -5.10
C ALA A 124 1.74 2.32 -4.24
N TYR A 125 1.65 3.58 -4.66
CA TYR A 125 2.26 4.69 -3.93
C TYR A 125 1.53 4.99 -2.62
N ALA A 126 0.23 4.74 -2.53
CA ALA A 126 -0.52 4.84 -1.28
C ALA A 126 -0.02 3.87 -0.20
N SER A 127 0.67 2.79 -0.57
CA SER A 127 1.29 1.86 0.38
C SER A 127 2.54 2.40 1.09
N ALA A 128 3.04 3.59 0.74
CA ALA A 128 4.28 4.15 1.29
C ALA A 128 4.43 4.12 2.82
N PRO A 129 3.39 4.44 3.63
CA PRO A 129 3.51 4.39 5.10
C PRO A 129 3.74 2.96 5.62
N CYS A 130 3.26 1.96 4.88
CA CYS A 130 3.27 0.56 5.30
C CYS A 130 4.65 -0.09 5.31
N VAL A 131 5.72 0.60 4.85
CA VAL A 131 7.11 0.21 5.13
C VAL A 131 7.34 -0.08 6.61
N LEU A 132 6.65 0.66 7.49
CA LEU A 132 6.78 0.55 8.94
C LEU A 132 5.82 -0.47 9.58
N ALA A 133 4.89 -1.08 8.81
CA ALA A 133 3.84 -1.94 9.33
C ALA A 133 4.34 -3.32 9.83
N GLY A 134 5.58 -3.69 9.48
CA GLY A 134 6.23 -4.92 9.92
C GLY A 134 6.71 -4.89 11.37
N VAL A 135 6.87 -3.68 11.94
CA VAL A 135 7.23 -3.51 13.36
C VAL A 135 6.06 -4.01 14.24
N PRO A 136 6.31 -4.79 15.30
CA PRO A 136 5.26 -5.35 16.15
C PRO A 136 4.70 -4.33 17.15
N ILE A 137 4.30 -3.15 16.66
CA ILE A 137 3.63 -2.10 17.44
C ILE A 137 2.25 -1.88 16.82
N PRO A 138 1.16 -2.34 17.47
CA PRO A 138 -0.20 -2.27 16.90
C PRO A 138 -0.62 -0.85 16.54
N ALA A 139 -0.35 0.13 17.41
CA ALA A 139 -0.65 1.54 17.16
C ALA A 139 0.05 2.08 15.90
N LEU A 140 1.32 1.76 15.68
CA LEU A 140 2.06 2.15 14.48
C LEU A 140 1.43 1.52 13.23
N ARG A 141 1.05 0.24 13.29
CA ARG A 141 0.41 -0.44 12.17
C ARG A 141 -0.95 0.17 11.80
N VAL A 142 -1.76 0.52 12.79
CA VAL A 142 -3.02 1.25 12.58
C VAL A 142 -2.75 2.61 11.92
N LEU A 143 -1.77 3.38 12.42
CA LEU A 143 -1.39 4.66 11.82
C LEU A 143 -0.93 4.52 10.36
N CYS A 144 -0.12 3.50 10.05
CA CYS A 144 0.28 3.19 8.67
C CYS A 144 -0.94 2.89 7.80
N GLY A 145 -1.89 2.09 8.29
CA GLY A 145 -3.10 1.73 7.56
C GLY A 145 -4.01 2.93 7.29
N LEU A 146 -4.26 3.77 8.31
CA LEU A 146 -5.05 4.99 8.19
C LEU A 146 -4.41 6.00 7.24
N TYR A 147 -3.09 6.17 7.34
CA TYR A 147 -2.37 7.09 6.46
C TYR A 147 -2.34 6.57 5.02
N GLY A 148 -2.10 5.27 4.83
CA GLY A 148 -2.18 4.65 3.50
C GLY A 148 -3.56 4.80 2.86
N ALA A 149 -4.63 4.57 3.64
CA ALA A 149 -6.01 4.81 3.18
C ALA A 149 -6.23 6.29 2.80
N THR A 150 -5.69 7.22 3.58
CA THR A 150 -5.76 8.66 3.27
C THR A 150 -5.04 8.99 1.97
N LEU A 151 -3.84 8.43 1.75
CA LEU A 151 -3.08 8.59 0.51
C LEU A 151 -3.81 8.00 -0.70
N LEU A 152 -4.47 6.85 -0.54
CA LEU A 152 -5.30 6.27 -1.58
C LEU A 152 -6.44 7.22 -1.97
N VAL A 153 -7.17 7.77 -1.00
CA VAL A 153 -8.24 8.75 -1.26
C VAL A 153 -7.72 9.99 -1.97
N VAL A 154 -6.57 10.53 -1.52
CA VAL A 154 -5.95 11.70 -2.17
C VAL A 154 -5.51 11.35 -3.60
N GLY A 155 -4.89 10.21 -3.81
CA GLY A 155 -4.44 9.75 -5.11
C GLY A 155 -5.60 9.55 -6.08
N LEU A 156 -6.67 8.89 -5.64
CA LEU A 156 -7.88 8.71 -6.45
C LEU A 156 -8.52 10.04 -6.83
N ALA A 157 -8.64 10.97 -5.87
CA ALA A 157 -9.19 12.30 -6.13
C ALA A 157 -8.36 13.11 -7.14
N VAL A 158 -7.03 13.03 -7.05
CA VAL A 158 -6.12 13.76 -7.95
C VAL A 158 -6.08 13.13 -9.34
N VAL A 159 -5.95 11.81 -9.43
CA VAL A 159 -5.68 11.10 -10.68
C VAL A 159 -6.95 10.85 -11.49
N HIS A 160 -8.08 10.61 -10.84
CA HIS A 160 -9.37 10.44 -11.53
C HIS A 160 -10.24 11.70 -11.49
N GLU A 161 -9.68 12.84 -11.05
CA GLU A 161 -10.33 14.15 -11.04
C GLU A 161 -11.72 14.16 -10.37
N ILE A 162 -11.85 13.44 -9.25
CA ILE A 162 -13.07 13.37 -8.46
C ILE A 162 -12.93 14.08 -7.11
N SER A 163 -14.06 14.45 -6.50
CA SER A 163 -14.06 15.04 -5.16
C SER A 163 -13.57 14.05 -4.10
N LEU A 164 -12.95 14.56 -3.03
CA LEU A 164 -12.46 13.73 -1.92
C LEU A 164 -13.55 12.83 -1.30
N PRO A 165 -14.80 13.28 -1.06
CA PRO A 165 -15.85 12.40 -0.54
C PRO A 165 -16.18 11.24 -1.49
N ARG A 166 -16.22 11.50 -2.80
CA ARG A 166 -16.44 10.45 -3.81
C ARG A 166 -15.26 9.49 -3.85
N ALA A 167 -14.04 9.99 -3.79
CA ALA A 167 -12.83 9.16 -3.71
C ALA A 167 -12.80 8.29 -2.44
N ALA A 168 -13.22 8.84 -1.30
CA ALA A 168 -13.33 8.10 -0.04
C ALA A 168 -14.34 6.95 -0.14
N LEU A 169 -15.52 7.23 -0.70
CA LEU A 169 -16.56 6.21 -0.88
C LEU A 169 -16.09 5.09 -1.82
N LEU A 170 -15.57 5.45 -3.00
CA LEU A 170 -15.15 4.48 -4.02
C LEU A 170 -13.83 3.78 -3.67
N GLY A 171 -13.03 4.37 -2.78
CA GLY A 171 -11.77 3.81 -2.28
C GLY A 171 -11.92 2.96 -1.02
N ALA A 172 -13.10 2.93 -0.38
CA ALA A 172 -13.30 2.26 0.91
C ALA A 172 -12.99 0.76 0.88
N LEU A 173 -13.51 0.04 -0.12
CA LEU A 173 -13.26 -1.40 -0.26
C LEU A 173 -11.77 -1.69 -0.57
N PRO A 174 -11.13 -1.04 -1.57
CA PRO A 174 -9.69 -1.18 -1.80
C PRO A 174 -8.83 -0.81 -0.59
N ALA A 175 -9.21 0.23 0.17
CA ALA A 175 -8.52 0.59 1.39
C ALA A 175 -8.60 -0.52 2.45
N ALA A 176 -9.78 -1.11 2.64
CA ALA A 176 -9.98 -2.23 3.56
C ALA A 176 -9.14 -3.46 3.16
N LEU A 177 -9.12 -3.81 1.87
CA LEU A 177 -8.36 -4.95 1.38
C LEU A 177 -6.84 -4.74 1.55
N VAL A 178 -6.32 -3.57 1.18
CA VAL A 178 -4.87 -3.31 1.20
C VAL A 178 -4.40 -2.99 2.62
N PHE A 179 -4.99 -1.99 3.26
CA PHE A 179 -4.50 -1.45 4.53
C PHE A 179 -5.09 -2.19 5.74
N GLY A 180 -6.34 -2.62 5.63
CA GLY A 180 -7.00 -3.40 6.68
C GLY A 180 -6.50 -4.85 6.74
N TYR A 181 -6.55 -5.57 5.62
CA TYR A 181 -6.15 -6.97 5.55
C TYR A 181 -4.69 -7.17 5.14
N GLY A 182 -4.27 -6.64 3.98
CA GLY A 182 -2.93 -6.85 3.43
C GLY A 182 -1.82 -6.44 4.40
N PHE A 183 -1.90 -5.22 4.92
CA PHE A 183 -0.99 -4.69 5.94
C PHE A 183 -1.48 -4.89 7.38
N ARG A 184 -2.55 -5.68 7.58
CA ARG A 184 -3.05 -6.13 8.88
C ARG A 184 -3.47 -4.99 9.83
N GLY A 185 -3.94 -3.87 9.29
CA GLY A 185 -4.46 -2.74 10.08
C GLY A 185 -5.68 -3.12 10.94
N PHE A 186 -6.58 -3.98 10.44
CA PHE A 186 -7.75 -4.42 11.22
C PHE A 186 -7.37 -5.32 12.40
N ALA A 187 -6.43 -6.25 12.20
CA ALA A 187 -5.94 -7.10 13.27
C ALA A 187 -5.27 -6.27 14.38
N ALA A 188 -4.47 -5.26 14.02
CA ALA A 188 -3.86 -4.35 14.99
C ALA A 188 -4.89 -3.46 15.70
N ALA A 189 -5.95 -3.04 15.02
CA ALA A 189 -7.03 -2.28 15.65
C ALA A 189 -7.79 -3.13 16.68
N ALA A 190 -8.09 -4.39 16.34
CA ALA A 190 -8.73 -5.33 17.27
C ALA A 190 -7.88 -5.55 18.52
N GLU A 191 -6.57 -5.77 18.36
CA GLU A 191 -5.64 -5.94 19.48
C GLU A 191 -5.62 -4.74 20.45
N LEU A 192 -5.72 -3.51 19.94
CA LEU A 192 -5.80 -2.31 20.77
C LEU A 192 -7.13 -2.18 21.51
N LEU A 193 -8.24 -2.57 20.88
CA LEU A 193 -9.56 -2.54 21.50
C LEU A 193 -9.66 -3.57 22.63
N ASP A 194 -9.20 -4.80 22.38
CA ASP A 194 -9.16 -5.86 23.39
C ASP A 194 -8.28 -5.46 24.59
N GLY A 195 -7.13 -4.83 24.32
CA GLY A 195 -6.24 -4.31 25.36
C GLY A 195 -6.84 -3.15 26.18
N ALA A 196 -7.67 -2.30 25.55
CA ALA A 196 -8.37 -1.22 26.24
C ALA A 196 -9.45 -1.75 27.18
N ASP A 197 -10.20 -2.76 26.76
CA ASP A 197 -11.23 -3.39 27.59
C ASP A 197 -10.63 -3.99 28.87
N ILE A 198 -9.47 -4.66 28.78
CA ILE A 198 -8.75 -5.20 29.95
C ILE A 198 -8.36 -4.09 30.95
N LEU A 199 -7.88 -2.95 30.47
CA LEU A 199 -7.52 -1.82 31.33
C LEU A 199 -8.74 -1.22 32.04
N THR A 200 -9.90 -1.15 31.37
CA THR A 200 -11.14 -0.65 32.00
C THR A 200 -11.66 -1.60 33.08
N VAL A 201 -11.53 -2.91 32.91
CA VAL A 201 -11.91 -3.92 33.92
C VAL A 201 -11.00 -3.83 35.15
N SER A 202 -9.70 -3.60 34.97
CA SER A 202 -8.73 -3.54 36.08
C SER A 202 -8.81 -2.26 36.93
N VAL A 203 -9.39 -1.16 36.42
CA VAL A 203 -9.58 0.10 37.16
C VAL A 203 -10.91 0.14 37.90
N GLY A 204 -11.84 -0.78 37.58
CA GLY A 204 -13.18 -0.89 38.17
C GLY A 204 -13.30 -1.83 39.39
N THR A 205 -12.18 -2.38 39.91
CA THR A 205 -12.11 -3.23 41.11
C THR A 205 -11.26 -2.59 42.18
#